data_AF-A0A7Z9JG83-F1
#
_entry.id   AF-A0A7Z9JG83-F1
#
_cell.length_a   1.000
_cell.length_b   1.000
_cell.length_c   1.000
_cell.angle_alpha   90.00
_cell.angle_beta   90.00
_cell.angle_gamma   90.00
#
_symmetry.space_group_name_H-M   'P 1'
#
loop_
_entity.id
_entity.type
_entity.pdbx_description
1 polymer ?
#
loop_
_entity_poly.entity_id
_entity_poly.type
_entity_poly.pdbx_seq_one_letter_code
_entity_poly.pdbx_strand_id
1 'polypeptide(L)'
;IVAMVSHSIVRKNGSKACIDQLVEAGFDGIIIPDIDSAEAEELSAYCLTLDFSFTMLIAPTTPKERIQKLANLSSGFLYILARLPELLKYES
;
A
#
# COMPACT_ATOMS: atom_id res chain seq x y z
N ILE A 1 6.53 -0.87 12.58
CA ILE A 1 5.49 0.15 12.31
C ILE A 1 5.35 0.33 10.81
N VAL A 2 4.13 0.45 10.28
CA VAL A 2 3.88 0.69 8.84
C VAL A 2 3.20 2.04 8.65
N ALA A 3 3.71 2.85 7.73
CA ALA A 3 3.12 4.14 7.39
C ALA A 3 2.04 3.99 6.30
N MET A 4 0.96 4.77 6.38
CA MET A 4 0.01 4.92 5.27
C MET A 4 0.02 6.38 4.82
N VAL A 5 0.40 6.63 3.57
CA VAL A 5 0.68 7.97 3.06
C VAL A 5 0.12 8.11 1.65
N SER A 6 -0.42 9.27 1.30
CA SER A 6 -0.89 9.52 -0.07
C SER A 6 0.27 9.62 -1.06
N HIS A 7 0.02 9.22 -2.29
CA HIS A 7 1.00 9.27 -3.38
C HIS A 7 1.53 10.68 -3.63
N SER A 8 0.70 11.70 -3.48
CA SER A 8 1.09 13.11 -3.61
C SER A 8 2.18 13.53 -2.61
N ILE A 9 2.14 13.01 -1.37
CA ILE A 9 3.14 13.31 -0.34
C ILE A 9 4.43 12.56 -0.66
N VAL A 10 4.33 11.28 -1.02
CA VAL A 10 5.47 10.43 -1.36
C VAL A 10 6.26 11.00 -2.55
N ARG A 11 5.56 11.52 -3.57
CA ARG A 11 6.20 12.10 -4.76
C ARG A 11 6.82 13.46 -4.55
N LYS A 12 6.40 14.23 -3.54
CA LYS A 12 6.77 15.64 -3.38
C LYS A 12 8.28 15.86 -3.41
N ASN A 13 9.05 14.96 -2.81
CA ASN A 13 10.51 15.01 -2.76
C ASN A 13 11.16 13.79 -3.45
N GLY A 14 10.40 13.05 -4.26
CA GLY A 14 10.81 11.80 -4.88
C GLY A 14 10.49 10.57 -4.03
N SER A 15 9.85 9.57 -4.65
CA SER A 15 9.30 8.42 -3.94
C SER A 15 10.36 7.55 -3.25
N LYS A 16 11.51 7.33 -3.88
CA LYS A 16 12.62 6.55 -3.29
C LYS A 16 13.23 7.25 -2.08
N ALA A 17 13.46 8.56 -2.18
CA ALA A 17 13.96 9.36 -1.07
C ALA A 17 12.99 9.35 0.13
N CYS A 18 11.68 9.35 -0.12
CA CYS A 18 10.67 9.18 0.94
C CYS A 18 10.78 7.79 1.61
N ILE A 19 11.00 6.73 0.84
CA ILE A 19 11.17 5.38 1.38
C ILE A 19 12.44 5.30 2.22
N ASP A 20 13.56 5.85 1.72
CA ASP A 20 14.83 5.86 2.45
C ASP A 20 14.71 6.56 3.81
N GLN A 21 13.98 7.69 3.86
CA GLN A 21 13.70 8.41 5.11
C GLN A 21 12.86 7.59 6.09
N LEU A 22 11.89 6.80 5.61
CA LEU A 22 11.08 5.94 6.46
C LEU A 22 11.89 4.77 7.02
N VAL A 23 12.76 4.18 6.19
CA VAL A 23 13.70 3.12 6.62
C VAL A 23 14.65 3.67 7.69
N GLU A 24 15.27 4.82 7.46
CA GLU A 24 16.17 5.48 8.43
C GLU A 24 15.45 5.80 9.75
N ALA A 25 14.18 6.19 9.69
CA ALA A 25 13.33 6.44 10.86
C ALA A 25 12.88 5.16 11.59
N GLY A 26 13.19 3.97 11.09
CA GLY A 26 12.86 2.68 11.71
C GLY A 26 11.45 2.18 11.44
N PHE A 27 10.83 2.57 10.32
CA PHE A 27 9.59 1.94 9.86
C PHE A 27 9.89 0.58 9.21
N ASP A 28 8.91 -0.31 9.26
CA ASP A 28 8.99 -1.66 8.65
C ASP A 28 8.33 -1.69 7.26
N GLY A 29 7.55 -0.66 6.89
CA GLY A 29 6.89 -0.62 5.60
C GLY A 29 6.02 0.59 5.32
N ILE A 30 5.45 0.60 4.12
CA ILE A 30 4.55 1.65 3.62
C ILE A 30 3.34 1.08 2.87
N ILE A 31 2.22 1.78 3.00
CA ILE A 31 1.00 1.64 2.20
C ILE A 31 0.77 2.96 1.46
N ILE A 32 0.60 2.89 0.14
CA ILE A 32 0.25 4.04 -0.72
C ILE A 32 -1.08 3.75 -1.42
N PRO A 33 -2.24 4.18 -0.88
CA PRO A 33 -3.54 3.71 -1.35
C PRO A 33 -3.94 4.14 -2.77
N ASP A 34 -3.41 5.28 -3.20
CA ASP A 34 -3.78 6.00 -4.43
C ASP A 34 -2.70 5.93 -5.52
N ILE A 35 -1.67 5.08 -5.34
CA ILE A 35 -0.61 4.88 -6.33
C ILE A 35 -1.11 4.18 -7.61
N ASP A 36 -0.58 4.59 -8.76
CA ASP A 36 -0.82 3.91 -10.03
C ASP A 36 -0.03 2.58 -10.11
N SER A 37 -0.46 1.68 -11.00
CA SER A 37 0.14 0.35 -11.07
C SER A 37 1.58 0.33 -11.57
N ALA A 38 1.98 1.28 -12.43
CA ALA A 38 3.31 1.29 -13.01
C ALA A 38 4.34 1.75 -11.96
N GLU A 39 4.02 2.82 -11.23
CA GLU A 39 4.85 3.30 -10.13
C GLU A 39 4.86 2.31 -8.94
N ALA A 40 3.75 1.62 -8.67
CA ALA A 40 3.70 0.59 -7.63
C ALA A 40 4.65 -0.58 -7.91
N GLU A 41 4.76 -1.02 -9.17
CA GLU A 41 5.71 -2.06 -9.59
C GLU A 41 7.16 -1.64 -9.31
N GLU A 42 7.52 -0.40 -9.68
CA GLU A 42 8.86 0.13 -9.43
C GLU A 42 9.17 0.25 -7.93
N LEU A 43 8.24 0.80 -7.15
CA LEU A 43 8.47 1.01 -5.72
C LEU A 43 8.45 -0.29 -4.93
N SER A 44 7.58 -1.25 -5.28
CA SER A 44 7.58 -2.59 -4.68
C SER A 44 8.95 -3.27 -4.84
N ALA A 45 9.50 -3.24 -6.06
CA ALA A 45 10.83 -3.79 -6.33
C ALA A 45 11.92 -3.05 -5.55
N TYR A 46 11.84 -1.73 -5.43
CA TYR A 46 12.80 -0.94 -4.65
C TYR A 46 12.74 -1.27 -3.16
N CYS A 47 11.55 -1.28 -2.55
CA CYS A 47 11.35 -1.63 -1.14
C CYS A 47 11.90 -3.03 -0.81
N LEU A 48 11.74 -4.00 -1.72
CA LEU A 48 12.29 -5.35 -1.54
C LEU A 48 13.82 -5.36 -1.39
N THR A 49 14.54 -4.47 -2.09
CA THR A 49 16.01 -4.36 -1.96
C THR A 49 16.47 -3.82 -0.60
N LEU A 50 15.55 -3.20 0.14
CA LEU A 50 15.79 -2.58 1.44
C LEU A 50 15.25 -3.43 2.61
N ASP A 51 14.72 -4.63 2.34
CA ASP A 51 13.95 -5.42 3.31
C ASP A 51 12.80 -4.63 3.95
N PHE A 52 12.17 -3.74 3.17
CA PHE A 52 11.09 -2.85 3.60
C PHE A 52 9.77 -3.31 2.99
N SER A 53 8.71 -3.39 3.80
CA SER A 53 7.42 -3.89 3.33
C SER A 53 6.69 -2.86 2.48
N PHE A 54 6.20 -3.26 1.31
CA PHE A 54 5.32 -2.46 0.47
C PHE A 54 4.00 -3.20 0.36
N THR A 55 2.89 -2.60 0.80
CA THR A 55 1.60 -3.30 0.84
C THR A 55 0.52 -2.57 0.04
N MET A 56 -0.18 -3.31 -0.81
CA MET A 56 -1.33 -2.83 -1.57
C MET A 56 -2.66 -3.09 -0.86
N LEU A 57 -3.66 -2.29 -1.20
CA LEU A 57 -5.03 -2.49 -0.74
C LEU A 57 -5.84 -3.24 -1.80
N ILE A 58 -6.69 -4.16 -1.33
CA ILE A 58 -7.75 -4.77 -2.13
C ILE A 58 -9.10 -4.53 -1.45
N ALA A 59 -10.17 -4.61 -2.23
CA ALA A 59 -11.54 -4.60 -1.74
C ALA A 59 -12.27 -5.88 -2.18
N PRO A 60 -13.38 -6.26 -1.52
CA PRO A 60 -14.24 -7.36 -1.96
C PRO A 60 -14.76 -7.23 -3.39
N THR A 61 -14.76 -6.00 -3.94
CA THR A 61 -15.14 -5.70 -5.33
C THR A 61 -13.97 -5.75 -6.31
N THR A 62 -12.74 -5.91 -5.83
CA THR A 62 -11.56 -6.00 -6.71
C THR A 62 -11.64 -7.29 -7.53
N PRO A 63 -11.55 -7.24 -8.87
CA PRO A 63 -11.55 -8.43 -9.70
C PRO A 63 -10.43 -9.40 -9.33
N LYS A 64 -10.69 -10.71 -9.43
CA LYS A 64 -9.74 -11.77 -8.99
C LYS A 64 -8.36 -11.67 -9.64
N GLU A 65 -8.30 -11.36 -10.94
CA GLU A 65 -7.03 -11.17 -11.66
C GLU A 65 -6.22 -10.00 -11.10
N ARG A 66 -6.91 -8.92 -10.71
CA ARG A 66 -6.28 -7.74 -10.09
C ARG A 66 -5.83 -8.05 -8.66
N ILE A 67 -6.55 -8.87 -7.90
CA ILE A 67 -6.11 -9.34 -6.58
C ILE A 67 -4.77 -10.04 -6.69
N GLN A 68 -4.61 -10.95 -7.65
CA GLN A 68 -3.36 -11.70 -7.81
C GLN A 68 -2.18 -10.78 -8.17
N LYS A 69 -2.41 -9.80 -9.05
CA LYS A 69 -1.39 -8.78 -9.36
C LYS A 69 -1.00 -7.97 -8.12
N LEU A 70 -1.97 -7.46 -7.36
CA LEU A 70 -1.71 -6.64 -6.17
C LEU A 70 -1.08 -7.45 -5.03
N ALA A 71 -1.41 -8.72 -4.89
CA ALA A 71 -0.77 -9.63 -3.95
C ALA A 71 0.71 -9.85 -4.29
N ASN A 72 1.06 -10.00 -5.57
CA ASN A 72 2.46 -10.14 -6.01
C ASN A 72 3.28 -8.87 -5.80
N LEU A 73 2.64 -7.69 -5.80
CA LEU A 73 3.29 -6.42 -5.47
C LEU A 73 3.45 -6.22 -3.96
N SER A 74 2.68 -6.94 -3.15
CA SER A 74 2.66 -6.76 -1.72
C SER A 74 3.67 -7.67 -1.03
N SER A 75 4.40 -7.12 -0.06
CA SER A 75 5.22 -7.85 0.90
C SER A 75 4.73 -7.60 2.32
N GLY A 76 5.04 -8.54 3.22
CA GLY A 76 4.57 -8.52 4.61
C GLY A 76 3.12 -8.99 4.78
N PHE A 77 2.16 -8.27 4.20
CA PHE A 77 0.74 -8.59 4.27
C PHE A 77 -0.04 -7.98 3.09
N LEU A 78 -1.33 -8.31 2.99
CA LEU A 78 -2.27 -7.72 2.04
C LEU A 78 -3.39 -7.00 2.81
N TYR A 79 -3.65 -5.74 2.51
CA TYR A 79 -4.64 -4.95 3.24
C TYR A 79 -6.02 -5.07 2.57
N ILE A 80 -7.01 -5.65 3.26
CA ILE A 80 -8.37 -5.82 2.72
C ILE A 80 -9.31 -4.77 3.30
N LEU A 81 -9.89 -3.95 2.45
CA LEU A 81 -10.96 -3.02 2.82
C LEU A 81 -12.27 -3.78 3.07
N ALA A 82 -12.75 -3.79 4.31
CA ALA A 82 -14.08 -4.30 4.60
C ALA A 82 -15.15 -3.25 4.24
N ARG A 83 -16.28 -3.70 3.69
CA ARG A 83 -17.48 -2.86 3.54
C ARG A 83 -18.42 -3.17 4.68
N LEU A 84 -18.94 -2.12 5.33
CA LEU A 84 -20.01 -2.27 6.31
C LEU A 84 -21.29 -2.71 5.59
N PRO A 85 -21.92 -3.84 5.98
CA PRO A 85 -23.23 -4.22 5.44
C PRO A 85 -24.27 -3.15 5.77
N GLU A 86 -25.18 -2.86 4.85
CA GLU A 86 -26.24 -1.85 5.07
C GLU A 86 -27.14 -2.15 6.27
N LEU A 87 -27.16 -3.39 6.75
CA LEU A 87 -27.91 -3.84 7.93
C LEU A 87 -27.43 -3.25 9.27
N LEU A 88 -26.30 -2.53 9.29
CA LEU A 88 -25.83 -1.78 10.46
C LEU A 88 -26.17 -0.27 10.37
N LYS A 89 -26.93 0.16 9.36
CA LYS A 89 -27.46 1.52 9.23
C LYS A 89 -28.80 1.67 9.97
N TYR A 90 -28.89 1.34 11.26
CA TYR A 90 -30.05 1.73 12.09
C TYR A 90 -29.64 1.85 13.56
N GLU A 91 -29.72 3.08 14.09
CA GLU A 91 -30.18 3.51 15.42
C GLU A 91 -29.52 4.88 15.75
N SER A 92 -30.16 5.96 15.29
CA SER A 92 -29.99 7.32 15.81
C SER A 92 -31.26 8.11 15.56
#